data_AF-A0A376UIQ9-F1
#
_entry.id   AF-A0A376UIQ9-F1
#
_cell.length_a   1.000
_cell.length_b   1.000
_cell.length_c   1.000
_cell.angle_alpha   90.00
_cell.angle_beta   90.00
_cell.angle_gamma   90.00
#
_symmetry.space_group_name_H-M   'P 1'
#
loop_
_entity.id
_entity.type
_entity.pdbx_description
1 polymer ?
#
loop_
_entity_poly.entity_id
_entity_poly.type
_entity_poly.pdbx_seq_one_letter_code
_entity_poly.pdbx_strand_id
1 'polypeptide(L)'
;MEQNPQSQLKLLVTRGKEQGYLTYAEVNDHLPEDIVDSDQIEDIIQMINDMGIQVMEEAPDADDLMLAENTADEDAAEAAAQVLSSVESEIGRTTDPVRMYMREMGTVELLTREGEIDIAKRIEDGINQFNAPLLNIRKRSPICWNSTIVLKQKKRVCPI
;
A
#
# COMPACT_ATOMS: atom_id res chain seq x y z
N MET A 1 -11.41 -18.23 24.21
CA MET A 1 -11.03 -19.29 23.25
C MET A 1 -10.64 -18.58 21.98
N GLU A 2 -9.35 -18.40 21.72
CA GLU A 2 -8.87 -17.86 20.46
C GLU A 2 -9.19 -18.87 19.37
N GLN A 3 -10.20 -18.59 18.56
CA GLN A 3 -10.44 -19.38 17.36
C GLN A 3 -9.35 -18.97 16.37
N ASN A 4 -8.36 -19.84 16.15
CA ASN A 4 -7.31 -19.59 15.17
C ASN A 4 -7.99 -19.37 13.80
N PRO A 5 -7.80 -18.22 13.13
CA PRO A 5 -8.47 -17.89 11.87
C PRO A 5 -8.25 -18.98 10.80
N GLN A 6 -7.11 -19.67 10.86
CA GLN A 6 -6.78 -20.78 9.97
C GLN A 6 -7.73 -21.98 10.12
N SER A 7 -8.29 -22.19 11.32
CA SER A 7 -9.22 -23.30 11.57
C SER A 7 -10.62 -23.01 11.04
N GLN A 8 -11.06 -21.75 11.11
CA GLN A 8 -12.36 -21.32 10.59
C GLN A 8 -12.38 -21.33 9.06
N LEU A 9 -11.32 -20.82 8.41
CA LEU A 9 -11.19 -20.87 6.95
C LEU A 9 -11.14 -22.31 6.43
N LYS A 10 -10.47 -23.24 7.13
CA LYS A 10 -10.42 -24.64 6.72
C LYS A 10 -11.79 -25.33 6.79
N LEU A 11 -12.60 -24.99 7.80
CA LEU A 11 -13.98 -25.46 7.91
C LEU A 11 -14.85 -24.90 6.78
N LEU A 12 -14.68 -23.61 6.46
CA LEU A 12 -15.38 -22.94 5.36
C LEU A 12 -15.11 -23.63 4.02
N VAL A 13 -13.84 -23.90 3.71
CA VAL A 13 -13.42 -24.55 2.46
C VAL A 13 -13.96 -25.98 2.37
N THR A 14 -14.02 -26.71 3.49
CA THR A 14 -14.55 -28.09 3.50
C THR A 14 -16.05 -28.07 3.19
N ARG A 15 -16.79 -27.16 3.82
CA ARG A 15 -18.23 -27.00 3.58
C ARG A 15 -18.54 -26.51 2.16
N GLY A 16 -17.76 -25.55 1.66
CA GLY A 16 -17.91 -25.04 0.29
C GLY A 16 -17.56 -26.08 -0.78
N LYS A 17 -16.62 -26.99 -0.51
CA LYS A 17 -16.33 -28.13 -1.40
C LYS A 17 -17.44 -29.18 -1.41
N GLU A 18 -18.09 -29.42 -0.27
CA GLU A 18 -19.22 -30.35 -0.19
C GLU A 18 -20.46 -29.82 -0.90
N GLN A 19 -20.68 -28.50 -0.84
CA GLN A 19 -21.87 -27.85 -1.38
C GLN A 19 -21.67 -27.34 -2.81
N GLY A 20 -20.44 -27.09 -3.24
CA GLY A 20 -20.11 -26.53 -4.56
C GLY A 20 -20.37 -25.01 -4.68
N TYR A 21 -20.99 -24.40 -3.68
CA TYR A 21 -21.24 -22.96 -3.60
C TYR A 21 -21.06 -22.44 -2.17
N LEU A 22 -20.85 -21.13 -2.04
CA LEU A 22 -20.84 -20.43 -0.76
C LEU A 22 -21.60 -19.11 -0.87
N THR A 23 -22.21 -18.67 0.23
CA THR A 23 -22.90 -17.36 0.24
C THR A 23 -22.00 -16.25 0.79
N TYR A 24 -22.20 -15.01 0.32
CA TYR A 24 -21.48 -13.83 0.86
C TYR A 24 -21.65 -13.67 2.39
N ALA A 25 -22.83 -14.02 2.91
CA ALA A 25 -23.11 -14.00 4.35
C ALA A 25 -22.24 -15.02 5.11
N GLU A 26 -22.12 -16.26 4.60
CA GLU A 26 -21.30 -17.29 5.22
C GLU A 26 -19.79 -16.95 5.15
N VAL A 27 -19.32 -16.33 4.06
CA VAL A 27 -17.94 -15.83 4.00
C VAL A 27 -17.72 -14.79 5.11
N ASN A 28 -18.61 -13.80 5.20
CA ASN A 28 -18.47 -12.69 6.15
C ASN A 28 -18.57 -13.13 7.62
N ASP A 29 -19.40 -14.13 7.93
CA ASP A 29 -19.57 -14.67 9.29
C ASP A 29 -18.37 -15.49 9.79
N HIS A 30 -17.59 -16.05 8.85
CA HIS A 30 -16.44 -16.90 9.13
C HIS A 30 -15.09 -16.18 8.98
N LEU A 31 -15.10 -14.93 8.52
CA LEU A 31 -13.93 -14.05 8.51
C LEU A 31 -13.84 -13.31 9.85
N PRO A 32 -12.64 -13.23 10.45
CA PRO A 32 -12.44 -12.43 11.66
C PRO A 32 -12.67 -10.93 11.37
N GLU A 33 -13.31 -10.23 12.31
CA GLU A 33 -13.61 -8.80 12.24
C GLU A 33 -12.39 -7.88 12.09
N ASP A 34 -11.15 -8.39 12.19
CA ASP A 34 -9.93 -7.64 11.92
C ASP A 34 -9.68 -7.40 10.42
N ILE A 35 -10.34 -8.17 9.54
CA ILE A 35 -10.27 -8.03 8.07
C ILE A 35 -11.44 -7.14 7.61
N VAL A 36 -11.40 -5.85 7.94
CA VAL A 36 -12.49 -4.89 7.62
C VAL A 36 -12.34 -4.27 6.21
N ASP A 37 -11.19 -4.46 5.57
CA ASP A 37 -10.92 -3.86 4.27
C ASP A 37 -11.67 -4.62 3.16
N SER A 38 -12.57 -3.92 2.45
CA SER A 38 -13.35 -4.48 1.33
C SER A 38 -12.47 -5.13 0.26
N ASP A 39 -11.27 -4.59 0.02
CA ASP A 39 -10.31 -5.15 -0.94
C ASP A 39 -9.80 -6.55 -0.49
N GLN A 40 -9.55 -6.74 0.81
CA GLN A 40 -9.09 -8.04 1.33
C GLN A 40 -10.21 -9.08 1.27
N ILE A 41 -11.46 -8.65 1.43
CA ILE A 41 -12.63 -9.51 1.25
C ILE A 41 -12.73 -9.96 -0.21
N GLU A 42 -12.55 -9.04 -1.17
CA GLU A 42 -12.51 -9.36 -2.61
C GLU A 42 -11.37 -10.34 -2.95
N ASP A 43 -10.17 -10.14 -2.40
CA ASP A 43 -9.04 -11.06 -2.59
C ASP A 43 -9.36 -12.47 -2.05
N ILE A 44 -9.99 -12.57 -0.88
CA ILE A 44 -10.38 -13.85 -0.29
C ILE A 44 -11.47 -14.54 -1.13
N ILE A 45 -12.45 -13.78 -1.64
CA ILE A 45 -13.48 -14.31 -2.54
C ILE A 45 -12.83 -14.83 -3.82
N GLN A 46 -11.85 -14.11 -4.37
CA GLN A 46 -11.13 -14.56 -5.55
C GLN A 46 -10.35 -15.86 -5.29
N MET A 47 -9.67 -15.99 -4.15
CA MET A 47 -9.01 -17.23 -3.74
C MET A 47 -10.00 -18.40 -3.59
N ILE A 48 -11.21 -18.16 -3.09
CA ILE A 48 -12.25 -19.19 -2.96
C ILE A 48 -12.77 -19.65 -4.33
N ASN A 49 -12.92 -18.72 -5.28
CA ASN A 49 -13.27 -19.06 -6.66
C ASN A 49 -12.17 -19.87 -7.36
N ASP A 50 -10.89 -19.54 -7.13
CA ASP A 50 -9.75 -20.31 -7.66
C ASP A 50 -9.70 -21.75 -7.11
N MET A 51 -10.23 -21.97 -5.90
CA MET A 51 -10.41 -23.30 -5.31
C MET A 51 -11.60 -24.08 -5.88
N GLY A 52 -12.33 -23.51 -6.86
CA GLY A 52 -13.46 -24.14 -7.55
C GLY A 52 -14.79 -24.05 -6.80
N ILE A 53 -14.92 -23.14 -5.83
CA ILE A 53 -16.16 -22.92 -5.07
C ILE A 53 -16.78 -21.60 -5.54
N GLN A 54 -17.99 -21.64 -6.07
CA GLN A 54 -18.66 -20.44 -6.57
C GLN A 54 -19.29 -19.64 -5.43
N VAL A 55 -18.93 -18.35 -5.29
CA VAL A 55 -19.54 -17.46 -4.29
C VAL A 55 -20.75 -16.75 -4.90
N MET A 56 -21.93 -16.93 -4.30
CA MET A 56 -23.21 -16.40 -4.79
C MET A 56 -23.90 -15.54 -3.72
N GLU A 57 -24.75 -14.58 -4.14
CA GLU A 57 -25.49 -13.70 -3.24
C GLU A 57 -26.73 -14.37 -2.64
N GLU A 58 -27.37 -15.27 -3.40
CA GLU A 58 -28.45 -16.15 -2.96
C GLU A 58 -28.05 -17.62 -3.20
N ALA A 59 -28.49 -18.51 -2.30
CA ALA A 59 -28.31 -19.95 -2.49
C ALA A 59 -29.10 -20.41 -3.74
N PRO A 60 -28.45 -21.01 -4.75
CA PRO A 60 -29.15 -21.49 -5.93
C PRO A 60 -30.09 -22.64 -5.58
N ASP A 61 -31.25 -22.71 -6.26
CA ASP A 61 -32.16 -23.83 -6.18
C ASP A 61 -31.47 -25.12 -6.65
N ALA A 62 -31.85 -26.26 -6.07
CA ALA A 62 -31.19 -27.56 -6.27
C ALA A 62 -31.08 -28.04 -7.74
N ASP A 63 -31.83 -27.43 -8.66
CA ASP A 63 -31.81 -27.73 -10.09
C ASP A 63 -30.63 -27.09 -10.85
N ASP A 64 -30.04 -25.98 -10.37
CA ASP A 64 -28.90 -25.31 -11.02
C ASP A 64 -27.54 -25.96 -10.68
N LEU A 65 -27.47 -26.68 -9.55
CA LEU A 65 -26.25 -27.36 -9.09
C LEU A 65 -25.88 -28.59 -9.92
N MET A 66 -26.84 -29.22 -10.60
CA MET A 66 -26.59 -30.42 -11.42
C MET A 66 -25.93 -30.12 -12.77
N LEU A 67 -25.81 -28.85 -13.17
CA LEU A 67 -25.22 -28.45 -14.46
C LEU A 67 -23.73 -28.05 -14.38
N ALA A 68 -23.19 -27.86 -13.16
CA ALA A 68 -21.82 -27.37 -12.95
C ALA A 68 -20.77 -28.48 -12.66
N GLU A 69 -21.18 -29.75 -12.58
CA GLU A 69 -20.33 -30.89 -12.21
C GLU A 69 -19.43 -31.35 -13.38
N ASN A 70 -18.47 -30.54 -13.85
CA ASN A 70 -17.53 -30.98 -14.90
C ASN A 70 -16.13 -30.35 -14.92
N THR A 71 -15.62 -29.73 -13.85
CA THR A 71 -14.25 -29.18 -13.85
C THR A 71 -13.57 -29.26 -12.48
N ALA A 72 -13.23 -30.46 -12.02
CA ALA A 72 -12.30 -30.65 -10.89
C ALA A 72 -11.08 -31.44 -11.37
N ASP A 73 -10.12 -30.73 -11.96
CA ASP A 73 -8.82 -31.27 -12.36
C ASP A 73 -7.82 -31.15 -11.19
N GLU A 74 -7.15 -32.27 -10.90
CA GLU A 74 -6.29 -32.53 -9.73
C GLU A 74 -4.95 -31.75 -9.77
N ASP A 75 -4.63 -31.12 -10.91
CA ASP A 75 -3.41 -30.35 -11.19
C ASP A 75 -3.40 -28.94 -10.54
N ALA A 76 -4.55 -28.39 -10.15
CA ALA A 76 -4.64 -27.03 -9.59
C ALA A 76 -4.13 -26.92 -8.13
N ALA A 77 -4.11 -28.03 -7.39
CA ALA A 77 -3.75 -28.03 -5.97
C ALA A 77 -2.25 -27.79 -5.71
N GLU A 78 -1.39 -28.24 -6.62
CA GLU A 78 0.07 -28.09 -6.48
C GLU A 78 0.54 -26.67 -6.88
N ALA A 79 -0.15 -26.05 -7.85
CA ALA A 79 0.04 -24.65 -8.19
C ALA A 79 -0.43 -23.70 -7.06
N ALA A 80 -1.56 -24.00 -6.42
CA ALA A 80 -2.10 -23.19 -5.33
C ALA A 80 -1.17 -23.12 -4.10
N ALA A 81 -0.45 -24.20 -3.78
CA ALA A 81 0.50 -24.24 -2.66
C ALA A 81 1.74 -23.34 -2.89
N GLN A 82 2.21 -23.22 -4.15
CA GLN A 82 3.30 -22.32 -4.50
C GLN A 82 2.87 -20.85 -4.50
N VAL A 83 1.62 -20.57 -4.90
CA VAL A 83 1.04 -19.21 -4.85
C VAL A 83 0.85 -18.77 -3.39
N LEU A 84 0.36 -19.64 -2.50
CA LEU A 84 0.22 -19.35 -1.06
C LEU A 84 1.55 -18.94 -0.40
N SER A 85 2.67 -19.56 -0.80
CA SER A 85 4.01 -19.18 -0.28
C SER A 85 4.50 -17.83 -0.82
N SER A 86 4.09 -17.41 -2.02
CA SER A 86 4.43 -16.10 -2.58
C SER A 86 3.56 -14.99 -1.98
N VAL A 87 2.30 -15.30 -1.68
CA VAL A 87 1.31 -14.40 -1.09
C VAL A 87 1.63 -14.05 0.37
N GLU A 88 2.29 -14.93 1.13
CA GLU A 88 2.76 -14.59 2.49
C GLU A 88 3.74 -13.39 2.50
N SER A 89 4.42 -13.11 1.39
CA SER A 89 5.24 -11.90 1.21
C SER A 89 4.46 -10.69 0.66
N GLU A 90 3.24 -10.90 0.15
CA GLU A 90 2.41 -9.90 -0.56
C GLU A 90 1.14 -9.45 0.18
N ILE A 91 0.74 -10.11 1.28
CA ILE A 91 -0.43 -9.72 2.12
C ILE A 91 -0.39 -8.26 2.63
N GLY A 92 0.75 -7.55 2.51
CA GLY A 92 0.86 -6.12 2.81
C GLY A 92 1.00 -5.20 1.58
N ARG A 93 1.00 -5.72 0.36
CA ARG A 93 1.40 -5.01 -0.86
C ARG A 93 0.15 -4.56 -1.63
N THR A 94 -0.51 -3.54 -1.11
CA THR A 94 -1.71 -2.96 -1.70
C THR A 94 -1.38 -2.35 -3.05
N THR A 95 -2.19 -2.60 -4.07
CA THR A 95 -2.03 -2.01 -5.41
C THR A 95 -2.50 -0.55 -5.47
N ASP A 96 -3.19 -0.08 -4.43
CA ASP A 96 -3.66 1.31 -4.32
C ASP A 96 -2.49 2.28 -4.06
N PRO A 97 -2.24 3.26 -4.97
CA PRO A 97 -1.23 4.30 -4.79
C PRO A 97 -1.41 5.13 -3.51
N VAL A 98 -2.65 5.34 -3.06
CA VAL A 98 -2.93 6.14 -1.86
C VAL A 98 -2.50 5.36 -0.62
N ARG A 99 -2.89 4.09 -0.53
CA ARG A 99 -2.49 3.20 0.55
C ARG A 99 -0.98 2.92 0.58
N MET A 100 -0.34 2.85 -0.59
CA MET A 100 1.13 2.82 -0.71
C MET A 100 1.76 4.07 -0.07
N TYR A 101 1.25 5.26 -0.38
CA TYR A 101 1.75 6.51 0.18
C TYR A 101 1.54 6.59 1.70
N MET A 102 0.36 6.25 2.21
CA MET A 102 0.07 6.27 3.65
C MET A 102 0.98 5.32 4.43
N ARG A 103 1.26 4.14 3.88
CA ARG A 103 2.21 3.19 4.47
C ARG A 103 3.62 3.77 4.52
N GLU A 104 4.10 4.32 3.41
CA GLU A 104 5.45 4.90 3.32
C GLU A 104 5.59 6.14 4.22
N MET A 105 4.58 7.01 4.27
CA MET A 105 4.53 8.14 5.19
C MET A 105 4.56 7.70 6.67
N GLY A 106 3.86 6.62 7.01
CA GLY A 106 3.81 6.08 8.37
C GLY A 106 5.11 5.41 8.84
N THR A 107 6.04 5.11 7.93
CA THR A 107 7.36 4.58 8.32
C THR A 107 8.29 5.63 8.94
N VAL A 108 8.02 6.91 8.70
CA VAL A 108 8.83 8.01 9.19
C VAL A 108 8.23 8.54 10.49
N GLU A 109 9.00 8.47 11.58
CA GLU A 109 8.58 8.99 12.88
C GLU A 109 8.39 10.51 12.86
N LEU A 110 7.46 11.01 13.68
CA LEU A 110 7.25 12.44 13.84
C LEU A 110 8.45 13.11 14.50
N LEU A 111 8.83 14.27 13.97
CA LEU A 111 9.95 15.05 14.50
C LEU A 111 9.59 15.67 15.85
N THR A 112 10.54 15.64 16.78
CA THR A 112 10.48 16.44 18.00
C THR A 112 10.98 17.87 17.71
N ARG A 113 10.61 18.83 18.57
CA ARG A 113 11.07 20.22 18.46
C ARG A 113 12.59 20.34 18.34
N GLU A 114 13.34 19.51 19.07
CA GLU A 114 14.80 19.51 19.01
C GLU A 114 15.32 18.97 17.68
N GLY A 115 14.71 17.90 17.16
CA GLY A 115 15.02 17.34 15.84
C GLY A 115 14.74 18.31 14.69
N GLU A 116 13.65 19.09 14.77
CA GLU A 116 13.35 20.14 13.79
C GLU A 116 14.44 21.22 13.76
N ILE A 117 14.92 21.65 14.93
CA ILE A 117 15.95 22.67 15.05
C ILE A 117 17.28 22.17 14.45
N ASP A 118 17.64 20.91 14.68
CA ASP A 118 18.89 20.36 14.15
C ASP A 118 18.84 20.15 12.64
N ILE A 119 17.68 19.73 12.10
CA ILE A 119 17.48 19.70 10.65
C ILE A 119 17.60 21.10 10.05
N ALA A 120 16.99 22.11 10.69
CA ALA A 120 17.07 23.50 10.23
C ALA A 120 18.51 24.03 10.20
N LYS A 121 19.29 23.81 11.28
CA LYS A 121 20.72 24.17 11.30
C LYS A 121 21.50 23.47 10.20
N ARG A 122 21.27 22.18 9.99
CA ARG A 122 21.97 21.40 8.95
C ARG A 122 21.67 21.91 7.55
N ILE A 123 20.43 22.33 7.29
CA ILE A 123 20.03 22.96 6.03
C ILE A 123 20.72 24.33 5.88
N GLU A 124 20.73 25.16 6.91
CA GLU A 124 21.39 26.47 6.89
C GLU A 124 22.90 26.35 6.64
N ASP A 125 23.57 25.40 7.28
CA ASP A 125 24.98 25.12 7.07
C ASP A 125 25.25 24.64 5.63
N GLY A 126 24.41 23.77 5.08
CA GLY A 126 24.51 23.33 3.68
C GLY A 126 24.36 24.49 2.69
N ILE A 127 23.41 25.40 2.95
CA ILE A 127 23.21 26.61 2.15
C ILE A 127 24.42 27.54 2.27
N ASN A 128 24.96 27.72 3.47
CA ASN A 128 26.14 28.56 3.71
C ASN A 128 27.39 28.00 3.02
N GLN A 129 27.58 26.67 3.03
CA GLN A 129 28.68 26.01 2.33
C GLN A 129 28.58 26.21 0.81
N PHE A 130 27.38 26.15 0.24
CA PHE A 130 27.16 26.44 -1.18
C PHE A 130 27.37 27.92 -1.51
N ASN A 131 26.89 28.83 -0.64
CA ASN A 131 26.93 30.27 -0.87
C ASN A 131 28.31 30.90 -0.63
N ALA A 132 29.10 30.37 0.30
CA ALA A 132 30.42 30.90 0.64
C ALA A 132 31.38 31.03 -0.56
N PRO A 133 31.60 29.99 -1.40
CA PRO A 133 32.45 30.10 -2.57
C PRO A 133 31.86 31.05 -3.62
N LEU A 134 30.54 31.04 -3.83
CA LEU A 134 29.86 31.94 -4.77
C LEU A 134 30.05 33.41 -4.37
N LEU A 135 29.92 33.72 -3.08
CA LEU A 135 30.15 35.05 -2.55
C LEU A 135 31.63 35.47 -2.71
N ASN A 136 32.55 34.53 -2.52
CA ASN A 136 33.98 34.79 -2.68
C ASN A 136 34.36 35.06 -4.15
N ILE A 137 33.82 34.28 -5.09
CA ILE A 137 33.99 34.48 -6.54
C ILE A 137 33.40 35.83 -6.97
N ARG A 138 32.20 36.16 -6.47
CA ARG A 138 31.54 37.45 -6.71
C ARG A 138 32.33 38.66 -6.19
N LYS A 139 33.07 38.50 -5.09
CA LYS A 139 33.96 39.55 -4.54
C LYS A 139 35.28 39.67 -5.30
N ARG A 140 35.78 38.59 -5.89
CA ARG A 140 37.09 38.55 -6.57
C ARG A 140 37.02 38.99 -8.04
N SER A 141 35.89 38.77 -8.71
CA SER A 141 35.72 39.13 -10.13
C SER A 141 35.15 40.55 -10.31
N PRO A 142 35.86 41.46 -11.00
CA PRO A 142 35.38 42.83 -11.26
C PRO A 142 34.04 42.89 -12.01
N ILE A 143 33.78 41.90 -12.86
CA ILE A 143 32.55 41.80 -13.68
C ILE A 143 31.33 41.56 -12.78
N CYS A 144 31.47 40.70 -11.77
CA CYS A 144 30.41 40.43 -10.80
C CYS A 144 30.18 41.59 -9.82
N TRP A 145 31.24 42.36 -9.53
CA TRP A 145 31.17 43.53 -8.65
C TRP A 145 30.37 44.67 -9.30
N ASN A 146 30.62 44.97 -10.59
CA ASN A 146 29.85 45.95 -11.33
C ASN A 146 28.37 45.54 -11.47
N SER A 147 28.09 44.28 -11.81
CA SER A 147 26.71 43.73 -11.84
C SER A 147 26.00 43.92 -10.48
N THR A 148 26.69 43.61 -9.38
CA THR A 148 26.16 43.80 -8.03
C THR A 148 25.85 45.26 -7.71
N ILE A 149 26.74 46.18 -8.06
CA ILE A 149 26.56 47.62 -7.83
C ILE A 149 25.38 48.14 -8.65
N VAL A 150 25.28 47.75 -9.92
CA VAL A 150 24.17 48.15 -10.80
C VAL A 150 22.83 47.65 -10.23
N LEU A 151 22.75 46.41 -9.77
CA LEU A 151 21.55 45.86 -9.13
C LEU A 151 21.19 46.60 -7.82
N LYS A 152 22.20 46.95 -7.01
CA LYS A 152 22.00 47.67 -5.74
C LYS A 152 21.59 49.13 -5.96
N GLN A 153 22.09 49.76 -7.02
CA GLN A 153 21.66 51.11 -7.44
C GLN A 153 20.24 51.06 -8.02
N LYS A 154 19.89 50.05 -8.83
CA LYS A 154 18.55 49.89 -9.40
C LYS A 154 17.48 49.66 -8.33
N LYS A 155 17.77 48.90 -7.27
CA LYS A 155 16.89 48.76 -6.09
C LYS A 155 16.73 50.04 -5.26
N ARG A 156 17.68 51.00 -5.32
CA ARG A 156 17.58 52.29 -4.61
C ARG A 156 16.80 53.35 -5.40
N VAL A 157 16.63 53.17 -6.71
CA VAL A 157 16.00 54.15 -7.61
C VAL A 157 14.53 53.81 -7.92
N CYS A 158 14.06 52.61 -7.59
CA CYS A 158 12.62 52.29 -7.62
C CYS A 158 11.98 52.65 -6.27
N PRO A 159 11.27 53.79 -6.13
CA PRO A 159 10.27 53.90 -5.10
C PRO A 159 9.15 52.90 -5.42
N ILE A 160 8.51 52.39 -4.36
CA ILE A 160 7.25 51.64 -4.42
C ILE A 160 6.19 52.50 -5.10
#